data_AF-A0A9P8I6X8-F1
#
_entry.id   AF-A0A9P8I6X8-F1
#
_cell.length_a   1.000
_cell.length_b   1.000
_cell.length_c   1.000
_cell.angle_alpha   90.00
_cell.angle_beta   90.00
_cell.angle_gamma   90.00
#
_symmetry.space_group_name_H-M   'P 1'
#
loop_
_entity.id
_entity.type
_entity.pdbx_description
1 polymer ?
#
loop_
_entity_poly.entity_id
_entity_poly.type
_entity_poly.pdbx_seq_one_letter_code
_entity_poly.pdbx_strand_id
1 'polypeptide(L)'
;MANQQPDFAVAAQYVHQFGDQVALMGNTAIGGLAAVLEEIQRINQRFDRFEQSLKAELKAERVNNISRLQNSSVTHPDQHLAVLHSYVDNTPLPNFPATPADIPDLSNANLGVILRQLELSVAGDRLEKEGRLRVAIGLLERAV
;
A
#
# COMPACT_ATOMS: atom_id res chain seq x y z
N MET A 1 68.05 -10.06 35.58
CA MET A 1 66.80 -9.50 35.02
C MET A 1 65.66 -10.05 35.89
N ALA A 2 65.09 -9.24 36.78
CA ALA A 2 64.02 -9.68 37.67
C ALA A 2 62.68 -9.58 36.93
N ASN A 3 61.98 -10.70 36.81
CA ASN A 3 60.68 -10.81 36.13
C ASN A 3 59.60 -10.29 37.09
N GLN A 4 59.04 -9.11 36.80
CA GLN A 4 58.02 -8.49 37.63
C GLN A 4 56.70 -9.21 37.37
N GLN A 5 56.30 -10.08 38.29
CA GLN A 5 55.05 -10.82 38.21
C GLN A 5 53.88 -9.82 38.27
N PRO A 6 52.89 -9.91 37.37
CA PRO A 6 51.78 -8.96 37.35
C PRO A 6 50.98 -9.02 38.66
N ASP A 7 50.57 -7.85 39.14
CA ASP A 7 49.79 -7.73 40.36
C ASP A 7 48.33 -8.16 40.09
N PHE A 8 48.06 -9.44 40.36
CA PHE A 8 46.74 -10.05 40.18
C PHE A 8 45.68 -9.45 41.12
N ALA A 9 46.06 -8.75 42.19
CA ALA A 9 45.11 -8.07 43.06
C ALA A 9 44.53 -6.83 42.37
N VAL A 10 45.38 -6.09 41.65
CA VAL A 10 44.95 -4.97 40.80
C VAL A 10 44.10 -5.48 39.63
N ALA A 11 44.48 -6.59 39.00
CA ALA A 11 43.68 -7.21 37.93
C ALA A 11 42.28 -7.64 38.42
N ALA A 12 42.19 -8.21 39.63
CA ALA A 12 40.92 -8.61 40.23
C ALA A 12 40.01 -7.41 40.53
N GLN A 13 40.58 -6.27 40.95
CA GLN A 13 39.81 -5.03 41.18
C GLN A 13 39.19 -4.48 39.89
N TYR A 14 39.92 -4.52 38.77
CA TYR A 14 39.39 -4.11 37.47
C TYR A 14 38.24 -5.02 37.00
N VAL A 15 38.35 -6.33 37.21
CA VAL A 15 37.29 -7.30 36.86
C VAL A 15 36.03 -7.06 37.69
N HIS A 16 36.17 -6.76 38.99
CA HIS A 16 35.03 -6.44 39.85
C HIS A 16 34.36 -5.11 39.48
N GLN A 17 35.13 -4.05 39.24
CA GLN A 17 34.56 -2.75 38.81
C GLN A 17 33.84 -2.84 37.47
N PHE A 18 34.34 -3.65 36.53
CA PHE A 18 33.65 -3.91 35.28
C PHE A 18 32.34 -4.68 35.50
N GLY A 19 32.35 -5.68 36.38
CA GLY A 19 31.14 -6.43 36.77
C GLY A 19 30.06 -5.52 37.37
N ASP A 20 30.45 -4.59 38.24
CA ASP A 20 29.53 -3.63 38.87
C ASP A 20 28.98 -2.62 37.84
N GLN A 21 29.79 -2.17 36.88
CA GLN A 21 29.33 -1.29 35.80
C GLN A 21 28.36 -2.00 34.84
N VAL A 22 28.62 -3.27 34.51
CA VAL A 22 27.72 -4.08 33.68
C VAL A 22 26.41 -4.37 34.42
N ALA A 23 26.46 -4.61 35.74
CA ALA A 23 25.27 -4.77 36.57
C ALA A 23 24.43 -3.47 36.64
N LEU A 24 25.07 -2.30 36.70
CA LEU A 24 24.42 -0.99 36.65
C LEU A 24 23.78 -0.68 35.28
N MET A 25 24.25 -1.28 34.18
CA MET A 25 23.70 -1.11 32.83
C MET A 25 22.65 -2.16 32.43
N GLY A 26 22.40 -3.17 33.29
CA GLY A 26 21.56 -4.32 32.99
C GLY A 26 20.13 -3.99 32.55
N ASN A 27 19.54 -2.91 33.06
CA ASN A 27 18.16 -2.54 32.72
C ASN A 27 18.05 -1.64 31.48
N THR A 28 19.04 -0.80 31.19
CA THR A 28 19.01 0.14 30.06
C THR A 28 19.45 -0.51 28.75
N ALA A 29 20.45 -1.39 28.78
CA ALA A 29 20.91 -2.12 27.59
C ALA A 29 19.90 -3.19 27.13
N ILE A 30 19.31 -3.93 28.08
CA ILE A 30 18.28 -4.94 27.78
C ILE A 30 16.96 -4.27 27.34
N GLY A 31 16.56 -3.17 27.98
CA GLY A 31 15.40 -2.38 27.57
C GLY A 31 15.57 -1.77 26.17
N GLY A 32 16.77 -1.28 25.84
CA GLY A 32 17.10 -0.79 24.50
C GLY A 32 17.04 -1.88 23.43
N LEU A 33 17.57 -3.07 23.70
CA LEU A 33 17.51 -4.20 22.77
C LEU A 33 16.08 -4.70 22.56
N ALA A 34 15.27 -4.78 23.62
CA ALA A 34 13.86 -5.14 23.53
C ALA A 34 13.08 -4.13 22.66
N ALA A 35 13.29 -2.84 22.86
CA ALA A 35 12.67 -1.79 22.04
C ALA A 35 13.09 -1.87 20.56
N VAL A 36 14.37 -2.17 20.28
CA VAL A 36 14.86 -2.38 18.91
C VAL A 36 14.24 -3.61 18.26
N LEU A 37 14.10 -4.73 18.97
CA LEU A 37 13.45 -5.93 18.45
C LEU A 37 11.97 -5.70 18.13
N GLU A 38 11.25 -4.98 18.98
CA GLU A 38 9.87 -4.57 18.70
C GLU A 38 9.79 -3.68 17.45
N GLU A 39 10.71 -2.73 17.28
CA GLU A 39 10.72 -1.85 16.12
C GLU A 39 11.02 -2.63 14.82
N ILE A 40 11.96 -3.59 14.86
CA ILE A 40 12.22 -4.49 13.73
C ILE A 40 10.96 -5.31 13.38
N GLN A 41 10.23 -5.82 14.37
CA GLN A 41 8.98 -6.54 14.12
C GLN A 41 7.91 -5.64 13.48
N ARG A 42 7.77 -4.40 13.95
CA ARG A 42 6.85 -3.42 13.35
C ARG A 42 7.26 -3.08 11.92
N ILE A 43 8.56 -2.91 11.65
CA ILE A 43 9.08 -2.66 10.29
C ILE A 43 8.75 -3.84 9.38
N ASN A 44 8.99 -5.08 9.81
CA ASN A 44 8.66 -6.27 9.00
C ASN A 44 7.17 -6.34 8.67
N GLN A 45 6.29 -6.11 9.66
CA GLN A 45 4.84 -6.09 9.41
C GLN A 45 4.42 -4.97 8.44
N ARG A 46 5.05 -3.80 8.53
CA ARG A 46 4.81 -2.69 7.58
C ARG A 46 5.30 -3.06 6.18
N PHE A 47 6.44 -3.73 6.09
CA PHE A 47 7.01 -4.19 4.83
C PHE A 47 6.12 -5.24 4.16
N ASP A 48 5.62 -6.23 4.93
CA ASP A 48 4.68 -7.24 4.42
C ASP A 48 3.40 -6.60 3.86
N ARG A 49 2.84 -5.62 4.58
CA ARG A 49 1.65 -4.87 4.11
C ARG A 49 1.95 -4.06 2.86
N PHE A 50 3.11 -3.43 2.79
CA PHE A 50 3.55 -2.68 1.62
C PHE A 50 3.71 -3.59 0.40
N GLU A 51 4.35 -4.75 0.57
CA GLU A 51 4.51 -5.74 -0.50
C GLU A 51 3.15 -6.26 -1.00
N GLN A 52 2.22 -6.52 -0.07
CA GLN A 52 0.85 -6.92 -0.42
C GLN A 52 0.10 -5.83 -1.19
N SER A 53 0.22 -4.57 -0.76
CA SER A 53 -0.38 -3.41 -1.43
C SER A 53 0.16 -3.26 -2.85
N LEU A 54 1.49 -3.30 -3.02
CA LEU A 54 2.12 -3.22 -4.34
C LEU A 54 1.71 -4.37 -5.27
N LYS A 55 1.61 -5.60 -4.73
CA LYS A 55 1.15 -6.76 -5.50
C LYS A 55 -0.30 -6.59 -5.95
N ALA A 56 -1.17 -6.01 -5.12
CA ALA A 56 -2.55 -5.72 -5.51
C ALA A 56 -2.60 -4.65 -6.60
N GLU A 57 -1.90 -3.54 -6.41
CA GLU A 57 -1.84 -2.42 -7.36
C GLU A 57 -1.33 -2.86 -8.74
N LEU A 58 -0.23 -3.60 -8.81
CA LEU A 58 0.33 -4.11 -10.07
C LEU A 58 -0.61 -5.09 -10.80
N LYS A 59 -1.36 -5.91 -10.05
CA LYS A 59 -2.37 -6.79 -10.64
C LYS A 59 -3.55 -6.00 -11.16
N ALA A 60 -4.05 -5.03 -10.38
CA ALA A 60 -5.14 -4.16 -10.77
C ALA A 60 -4.77 -3.37 -12.04
N GLU A 61 -3.57 -2.81 -12.11
CA GLU A 61 -3.10 -2.09 -13.30
C GLU A 61 -3.08 -2.98 -14.54
N ARG A 62 -2.61 -4.23 -14.43
CA ARG A 62 -2.63 -5.19 -15.55
C ARG A 62 -4.05 -5.52 -16.00
N VAL A 63 -4.94 -5.83 -15.07
CA VAL A 63 -6.34 -6.17 -15.37
C VAL A 63 -7.04 -4.96 -15.98
N ASN A 64 -6.89 -3.78 -15.37
CA ASN A 64 -7.51 -2.53 -15.83
C ASN A 64 -7.02 -2.14 -17.22
N ASN A 65 -5.75 -2.32 -17.54
CA ASN A 65 -5.26 -2.04 -18.88
C ASN A 65 -5.88 -2.97 -19.93
N ILE A 66 -6.09 -4.25 -19.61
CA ILE A 66 -6.83 -5.16 -20.49
C ILE A 66 -8.30 -4.74 -20.62
N SER A 67 -8.97 -4.44 -19.50
CA SER A 67 -10.37 -3.98 -19.50
C SER A 67 -10.54 -2.68 -20.30
N ARG A 68 -9.63 -1.71 -20.14
CA ARG A 68 -9.62 -0.45 -20.90
C ARG A 68 -9.45 -0.68 -22.40
N LEU A 69 -8.57 -1.60 -22.80
CA LEU A 69 -8.38 -1.97 -24.21
C LEU A 69 -9.63 -2.66 -24.79
N GLN A 70 -10.34 -3.46 -23.99
CA GLN A 70 -11.61 -4.05 -24.42
C GLN A 70 -12.70 -2.97 -24.56
N ASN A 71 -12.81 -2.10 -23.55
CA ASN A 71 -13.78 -1.02 -23.54
C ASN A 71 -13.54 0.02 -24.64
N SER A 72 -12.31 0.24 -25.08
CA SER A 72 -12.03 1.16 -26.20
C SER A 72 -12.52 0.64 -27.55
N SER A 73 -12.75 -0.66 -27.66
CA SER A 73 -13.38 -1.27 -28.84
C SER A 73 -14.92 -1.22 -28.80
N VAL A 74 -15.53 -0.78 -27.69
CA VAL A 74 -16.97 -0.64 -27.55
C VAL A 74 -17.45 0.57 -28.35
N THR A 75 -18.37 0.33 -29.29
CA THR A 75 -18.90 1.34 -30.20
C THR A 75 -20.41 1.54 -30.07
N HIS A 76 -21.11 0.68 -29.33
CA HIS A 76 -22.56 0.75 -29.15
C HIS A 76 -22.94 0.96 -27.67
N PRO A 77 -23.96 1.78 -27.36
CA PRO A 77 -24.41 2.04 -25.99
C PRO A 77 -24.81 0.81 -25.16
N ASP A 78 -25.26 -0.28 -25.79
CA ASP A 78 -25.74 -1.50 -25.11
C ASP A 78 -24.68 -2.60 -25.01
N GLN A 79 -23.49 -2.38 -25.58
CA GLN A 79 -22.40 -3.35 -25.50
C GLN A 79 -21.87 -3.42 -24.06
N HIS A 80 -21.55 -4.64 -23.62
CA HIS A 80 -21.04 -4.86 -22.28
C HIS A 80 -19.64 -4.26 -22.11
N LEU A 81 -19.46 -3.56 -20.99
CA LEU A 81 -18.16 -3.08 -20.53
C LEU A 81 -17.45 -4.19 -19.74
N ALA A 82 -16.15 -4.33 -19.99
CA ALA A 82 -15.25 -5.04 -19.11
C ALA A 82 -15.06 -4.24 -17.83
N VAL A 83 -15.36 -4.88 -16.70
CA VAL A 83 -15.27 -4.28 -15.37
C VAL A 83 -13.81 -3.95 -15.05
N LEU A 84 -13.58 -2.76 -14.50
CA LEU A 84 -12.29 -2.41 -13.90
C LEU A 84 -12.24 -2.87 -12.45
N HIS A 85 -11.04 -3.05 -11.93
CA HIS A 85 -10.72 -3.46 -10.59
C HIS A 85 -10.18 -2.29 -9.77
N SER A 86 -10.41 -2.33 -8.46
CA SER A 86 -9.85 -1.40 -7.48
C SER A 86 -8.33 -1.54 -7.36
N TYR A 87 -7.60 -0.42 -7.32
CA TYR A 87 -6.14 -0.44 -7.12
C TYR A 87 -5.73 -0.87 -5.70
N VAL A 88 -6.67 -0.84 -4.74
CA VAL A 88 -6.41 -1.16 -3.32
C VAL A 88 -6.28 -2.67 -3.09
N ASP A 89 -7.13 -3.47 -3.72
CA ASP A 89 -7.27 -4.90 -3.43
C ASP A 89 -7.43 -5.78 -4.67
N ASN A 90 -7.38 -5.19 -5.87
CA ASN A 90 -7.58 -5.87 -7.15
C ASN A 90 -8.91 -6.64 -7.22
N THR A 91 -9.96 -6.15 -6.55
CA THR A 91 -11.32 -6.69 -6.67
C THR A 91 -12.12 -5.94 -7.74
N PRO A 92 -13.07 -6.59 -8.44
CA PRO A 92 -13.96 -5.92 -9.38
C PRO A 92 -14.69 -4.75 -8.72
N LEU A 93 -14.78 -3.60 -9.40
CA LEU A 93 -15.41 -2.42 -8.83
C LEU A 93 -16.91 -2.67 -8.58
N PRO A 94 -17.41 -2.47 -7.35
CA PRO A 94 -18.82 -2.61 -7.05
C PRO A 94 -19.64 -1.54 -7.78
N ASN A 95 -20.82 -1.92 -8.26
CA ASN A 95 -21.74 -1.05 -9.00
C ASN A 95 -21.12 -0.42 -10.26
N PHE A 96 -20.12 -1.08 -10.86
CA PHE A 96 -19.59 -0.67 -12.16
C PHE A 96 -20.69 -0.77 -13.23
N PRO A 97 -20.83 0.24 -14.13
CA PRO A 97 -21.85 0.22 -15.17
C PRO A 97 -21.66 -0.99 -16.09
N ALA A 98 -22.74 -1.70 -16.42
CA ALA A 98 -22.66 -2.89 -17.27
C ALA A 98 -22.48 -2.50 -18.74
N THR A 99 -22.97 -1.33 -19.14
CA THR A 99 -22.93 -0.79 -20.49
C THR A 99 -22.62 0.72 -20.48
N PRO A 100 -22.18 1.31 -21.61
CA PRO A 100 -22.04 2.76 -21.72
C PRO A 100 -23.33 3.55 -21.46
N ALA A 101 -24.50 2.96 -21.77
CA ALA A 101 -25.81 3.55 -21.54
C ALA A 101 -26.18 3.67 -20.04
N ASP A 102 -25.58 2.85 -19.18
CA ASP A 102 -25.85 2.89 -17.73
C ASP A 102 -25.11 4.04 -17.02
N ILE A 103 -24.09 4.63 -17.66
CA ILE A 103 -23.22 5.64 -17.06
C ILE A 103 -24.00 6.89 -16.61
N PRO A 104 -24.88 7.49 -17.45
CA PRO A 104 -25.69 8.65 -17.07
C PRO A 104 -26.60 8.37 -15.87
N ASP A 105 -27.09 7.13 -15.73
CA ASP A 105 -28.05 6.70 -14.70
C ASP A 105 -27.39 6.41 -13.34
N LEU A 106 -26.06 6.34 -13.27
CA LEU A 106 -25.35 6.18 -11.98
C LEU A 106 -25.73 7.31 -11.01
N SER A 107 -25.85 7.04 -9.71
CA SER A 107 -25.99 8.15 -8.75
C SER A 107 -24.67 8.94 -8.65
N ASN A 108 -24.73 10.23 -8.29
CA ASN A 108 -23.52 11.03 -8.06
C ASN A 108 -22.64 10.45 -6.94
N ALA A 109 -23.26 9.79 -5.96
CA ALA A 109 -22.54 9.05 -4.92
C ALA A 109 -21.77 7.86 -5.50
N ASN A 110 -22.42 7.05 -6.36
CA ASN A 110 -21.78 5.90 -7.00
C ASN A 110 -20.63 6.32 -7.91
N LEU A 111 -20.78 7.38 -8.70
CA LEU A 111 -19.66 7.94 -9.48
C LEU A 111 -18.48 8.30 -8.57
N GLY A 112 -18.74 8.97 -7.44
CA GLY A 112 -17.69 9.33 -6.50
C GLY A 112 -16.97 8.11 -5.91
N VAL A 113 -17.70 7.04 -5.61
CA VAL A 113 -17.12 5.78 -5.12
C VAL A 113 -16.22 5.15 -6.19
N ILE A 114 -16.73 4.98 -7.42
CA ILE A 114 -15.98 4.38 -8.53
C ILE A 114 -14.71 5.18 -8.83
N LEU A 115 -14.84 6.51 -8.96
CA LEU A 115 -13.69 7.38 -9.22
C LEU A 115 -12.62 7.29 -8.12
N ARG A 116 -13.03 7.24 -6.84
CA ARG A 116 -12.09 7.10 -5.73
C ARG A 116 -11.36 5.75 -5.75
N GLN A 117 -12.05 4.66 -6.08
CA GLN A 117 -11.42 3.33 -6.18
C GLN A 117 -10.49 3.20 -7.39
N LEU A 118 -10.70 4.04 -8.41
CA LEU A 118 -9.79 4.24 -9.53
C LEU A 118 -8.68 5.27 -9.24
N GLU A 119 -8.59 5.76 -8.00
CA GLU A 119 -7.64 6.80 -7.56
C GLU A 119 -7.74 8.12 -8.34
N LEU A 120 -8.94 8.43 -8.85
CA LEU A 120 -9.24 9.65 -9.59
C LEU A 120 -9.88 10.71 -8.71
N SER A 121 -9.72 11.97 -9.13
CA SER A 121 -10.38 13.09 -8.47
C SER A 121 -11.91 12.93 -8.49
N VAL A 122 -12.54 13.22 -7.35
CA VAL A 122 -14.00 13.32 -7.18
C VAL A 122 -14.49 14.76 -7.14
N ALA A 123 -13.61 15.71 -7.47
CA ALA A 123 -13.99 17.12 -7.60
C ALA A 123 -14.79 17.35 -8.88
N GLY A 124 -15.53 18.46 -8.87
CA GLY A 124 -16.36 18.88 -9.99
C GLY A 124 -17.82 18.46 -9.90
N ASP A 125 -18.57 18.92 -10.88
CA ASP A 125 -19.98 18.57 -11.05
C ASP A 125 -20.15 17.14 -11.57
N ARG A 126 -21.41 16.74 -11.74
CA ARG A 126 -21.81 15.41 -12.20
C ARG A 126 -21.23 15.09 -13.58
N LEU A 127 -21.24 16.05 -14.50
CA LEU A 127 -20.89 15.88 -15.90
C LEU A 127 -19.37 15.73 -16.04
N GLU A 128 -18.61 16.53 -15.28
CA GLU A 128 -17.16 16.41 -15.19
C GLU A 128 -16.72 15.04 -14.63
N LYS A 129 -17.42 14.53 -13.63
CA LYS A 129 -17.17 13.19 -13.07
C LYS A 129 -17.49 12.08 -14.06
N GLU A 130 -18.58 12.21 -14.80
CA GLU A 130 -18.96 11.26 -15.85
C GLU A 130 -17.89 11.24 -16.96
N GLY A 131 -17.49 12.40 -17.46
CA GLY A 131 -16.43 12.49 -18.47
C GLY A 131 -15.13 11.83 -18.00
N ARG A 132 -14.75 12.09 -16.74
CA ARG A 132 -13.58 11.45 -16.11
C ARG A 132 -13.72 9.94 -16.03
N LEU A 133 -14.90 9.43 -15.66
CA LEU A 133 -15.15 7.99 -15.65
C LEU A 133 -15.02 7.40 -17.05
N ARG A 134 -15.68 7.98 -18.05
CA ARG A 134 -15.66 7.51 -19.46
C ARG A 134 -14.23 7.38 -20.00
N VAL A 135 -13.40 8.40 -19.77
CA VAL A 135 -11.98 8.38 -20.15
C VAL A 135 -11.23 7.28 -19.40
N ALA A 136 -11.44 7.17 -18.08
CA ALA A 136 -10.74 6.19 -17.24
C ALA A 136 -11.05 4.73 -17.58
N ILE A 137 -12.28 4.45 -18.03
CA ILE A 137 -12.68 3.09 -18.46
C ILE A 137 -12.31 2.81 -19.91
N GLY A 138 -11.76 3.78 -20.65
CA GLY A 138 -11.26 3.61 -22.01
C GLY A 138 -12.29 3.84 -23.11
N LEU A 139 -13.46 4.44 -22.83
CA LEU A 139 -14.44 4.75 -23.87
C LEU A 139 -13.98 5.94 -24.72
N LEU A 140 -14.07 5.79 -26.04
CA LEU A 140 -13.93 6.89 -26.98
C LEU A 140 -15.15 7.82 -26.86
N GLU A 141 -14.95 9.13 -26.89
CA GLU A 141 -16.04 10.10 -26.76
C GLU A 141 -17.14 9.85 -27.82
N ARG A 142 -18.36 9.63 -27.30
CA ARG A 142 -19.64 9.35 -27.99
C ARG A 142 -19.60 8.18 -28.98
N ALA A 143 -19.95 6.99 -28.48
CA ALA A 143 -20.87 6.13 -29.22
C ALA A 143 -22.14 6.98 -29.46
N VAL A 144 -22.31 7.41 -30.71
CA VAL A 144 -23.40 8.30 -31.17
C VAL A 144 -24.73 7.57 -31.12
#